data_AF-A0A1Z8MCK7-F1
#
_entry.id   AF-A0A1Z8MCK7-F1
#
_cell.length_a   1.000
_cell.length_b   1.000
_cell.length_c   1.000
_cell.angle_alpha   90.00
_cell.angle_beta   90.00
_cell.angle_gamma   90.00
#
_symmetry.space_group_name_H-M   'P 1'
#
loop_
_entity.id
_entity.type
_entity.pdbx_description
1 polymer ?
#
loop_
_entity_poly.entity_id
_entity_poly.type
_entity_poly.pdbx_seq_one_letter_code
_entity_poly.pdbx_strand_id
1 'polypeptide(L)'
;MEKEIIIADDEYEIRCAILEDGVLNEIHIERHNQELVLGNVYKGSVRNVLPGMQIAFVEIGLEKHAFLHASDLHHDFDEDSEDNNSDDSDKIYLNQGTTDPPPAPKSKQNRGRPRRRHVAIGDVLSTGKNILVQVIKEAIAHKGSRITTAISLPGRYVVFVPNASHIGVSRRIPSVEERNRLKTIARELHAEFEGGLIIRTVAEGRSREELFNEVQHLKKEWLSICENAEKVKAPAAVHIDHGFVGRIIRDFFGDNVSQLVIDSKTLYDKTMDYLSSALPELQQKVKFYDSPISVFEAYGIEKELRKAMQEKVWLKSGGYLVIQETEALVSVDVNTGKYVGEDDAMNTILNTNLEAVEEIVRQMRLRDLGGIIVIDFIDMDWRQHRQMVYRKFQKEIQKDRARTNILHISELGLVEMTRQRMRPSLASLMTDKCPYCEGRGTILAIDTILVNLLRSVKSAHQRTRRRKLKVIANDQIINKLRNDSRVKRLERNLDIRLRLQNNVDLHLEDFHIYDDRDKEISLNW
;
A
#
# COMPACT_ATOMS: atom_id res chain seq x y z
N MET A 1 -19.98 18.68 1.43
CA MET A 1 -18.97 17.80 2.03
C MET A 1 -17.75 18.64 2.24
N GLU A 2 -17.52 19.03 3.47
CA GLU A 2 -16.37 19.81 3.88
C GLU A 2 -15.19 18.86 4.03
N LYS A 3 -14.09 19.10 3.29
CA LYS A 3 -12.87 18.31 3.43
C LYS A 3 -11.81 19.11 4.16
N GLU A 4 -11.12 18.49 5.11
CA GLU A 4 -10.02 19.11 5.85
C GLU A 4 -8.80 18.20 5.77
N ILE A 5 -7.62 18.82 5.69
CA ILE A 5 -6.35 18.11 5.73
C ILE A 5 -5.62 18.55 6.98
N ILE A 6 -5.25 17.58 7.82
CA ILE A 6 -4.55 17.83 9.08
C ILE A 6 -3.19 17.15 9.00
N ILE A 7 -2.11 17.92 9.06
CA ILE A 7 -0.75 17.43 9.06
C ILE A 7 -0.14 17.62 10.44
N ALA A 8 0.34 16.52 11.00
CA ALA A 8 1.11 16.48 12.23
C ALA A 8 2.55 16.04 11.89
N ASP A 9 3.53 16.82 12.33
CA ASP A 9 4.96 16.53 12.11
C ASP A 9 5.69 16.53 13.45
N ASP A 10 6.20 15.36 13.85
CA ASP A 10 6.98 15.16 15.07
C ASP A 10 8.41 14.68 14.76
N GLU A 11 9.19 14.38 15.80
CA GLU A 11 10.60 13.96 15.65
C GLU A 11 10.76 12.61 14.93
N TYR A 12 9.73 11.76 14.92
CA TYR A 12 9.82 10.38 14.46
C TYR A 12 9.12 10.17 13.12
N GLU A 13 8.00 10.86 12.89
CA GLU A 13 7.20 10.71 11.69
C GLU A 13 6.40 11.97 11.34
N ILE A 14 6.02 12.03 10.08
CA ILE A 14 5.03 12.96 9.56
C ILE A 14 3.75 12.20 9.21
N ARG A 15 2.62 12.69 9.69
CA ARG A 15 1.30 12.11 9.50
C ARG A 15 0.36 13.13 8.85
N CYS A 16 -0.47 12.67 7.92
CA CYS A 16 -1.51 13.47 7.28
C CYS A 16 -2.84 12.73 7.35
N ALA A 17 -3.82 13.33 8.01
CA ALA A 17 -5.20 12.88 8.05
C ALA A 17 -6.06 13.69 7.10
N ILE A 18 -6.95 13.00 6.38
CA ILE A 18 -7.95 13.63 5.52
C ILE A 18 -9.31 13.36 6.13
N LEU A 19 -9.97 14.43 6.56
CA LEU A 19 -11.31 14.41 7.14
C LEU A 19 -12.33 14.78 6.06
N GLU A 20 -13.46 14.08 6.03
CA GLU A 20 -14.64 14.48 5.26
C GLU A 20 -15.81 14.61 6.25
N ASP A 21 -16.38 15.80 6.35
CA ASP A 21 -17.43 16.17 7.32
C ASP A 21 -17.05 15.81 8.77
N GLY A 22 -15.78 16.08 9.15
CA GLY A 22 -15.22 15.80 10.47
C GLY A 22 -14.89 14.32 10.75
N VAL A 23 -15.08 13.42 9.78
CA VAL A 23 -14.80 11.98 9.93
C VAL A 23 -13.50 11.63 9.19
N LEU A 24 -12.63 10.88 9.86
CA LEU A 24 -11.37 10.40 9.27
C LEU A 24 -11.64 9.42 8.11
N ASN A 25 -11.17 9.76 6.91
CA ASN A 25 -11.37 8.95 5.70
C ASN A 25 -10.08 8.36 5.15
N GLU A 26 -8.96 9.08 5.24
CA GLU A 26 -7.64 8.61 4.82
C GLU A 26 -6.59 9.05 5.84
N ILE A 27 -5.59 8.21 6.04
CA ILE A 27 -4.40 8.52 6.82
C ILE A 27 -3.16 8.18 5.99
N HIS A 28 -2.17 9.06 6.06
CA HIS A 28 -0.87 8.84 5.45
C HIS A 28 0.19 9.04 6.53
N ILE A 29 1.15 8.12 6.60
CA ILE A 29 2.20 8.11 7.62
C ILE A 29 3.53 7.86 6.91
N GLU A 30 4.53 8.68 7.23
CA GLU A 30 5.89 8.56 6.72
C GLU A 30 6.88 8.78 7.86
N ARG A 31 7.73 7.78 8.13
CA ARG A 31 8.73 7.86 9.21
C ARG A 31 9.97 8.57 8.71
N HIS A 32 10.51 9.53 9.47
CA HIS A 32 11.70 10.30 9.07
C HIS A 32 12.94 9.44 8.84
N ASN A 33 13.01 8.29 9.52
CA ASN A 33 14.14 7.35 9.42
C ASN A 33 14.09 6.48 8.15
N GLN A 34 13.02 6.59 7.35
CA GLN A 34 12.89 5.88 6.08
C GLN A 34 13.11 6.86 4.93
N GLU A 35 14.29 6.82 4.30
CA GLU A 35 14.54 7.58 3.09
C GLU A 35 13.68 7.00 1.95
N LEU A 36 12.58 7.69 1.61
CA LEU A 36 11.85 7.39 0.39
C LEU A 36 12.67 7.84 -0.81
N VAL A 37 13.07 6.85 -1.61
CA VAL A 37 13.85 7.07 -2.82
C VAL A 37 12.97 7.18 -4.06
N LEU A 38 11.69 6.80 -3.95
CA LEU A 38 10.73 6.85 -5.04
C LEU A 38 10.51 8.28 -5.55
N GLY A 39 10.58 8.47 -6.87
CA GLY A 39 10.41 9.78 -7.51
C GLY A 39 11.68 10.64 -7.54
N ASN A 40 12.65 10.36 -6.66
CA ASN A 40 13.92 11.09 -6.65
C ASN A 40 14.71 10.86 -7.94
N VAL A 41 15.45 11.90 -8.34
CA VAL A 41 16.30 11.91 -9.52
C VAL A 41 17.76 11.86 -9.10
N TYR A 42 18.49 10.92 -9.69
CA TYR A 42 19.90 10.66 -9.41
C TYR A 42 20.73 10.78 -10.67
N LYS A 43 21.96 11.27 -10.52
CA LYS A 43 23.00 11.11 -11.53
C LYS A 43 23.73 9.81 -11.25
N GLY A 44 23.41 8.77 -12.01
CA GLY A 44 23.97 7.44 -11.85
C GLY A 44 25.10 7.14 -12.82
N SER A 45 25.95 6.18 -12.46
CA SER A 45 26.99 5.64 -13.35
C SER A 45 26.64 4.20 -13.74
N VAL A 46 26.62 3.91 -15.04
CA VAL A 46 26.36 2.56 -15.57
C VAL A 46 27.50 1.63 -15.14
N ARG A 47 27.19 0.62 -14.33
CA ARG A 47 28.16 -0.37 -13.85
C ARG A 47 28.28 -1.57 -14.77
N ASN A 48 27.16 -2.05 -15.30
CA ASN A 48 27.13 -3.20 -16.18
C ASN A 48 25.93 -3.13 -17.11
N VAL A 49 26.07 -3.66 -18.33
CA VAL A 49 24.98 -3.80 -19.30
C VAL A 49 24.88 -5.28 -19.66
N LEU A 50 23.68 -5.83 -19.58
CA LEU A 50 23.36 -7.21 -19.92
C LEU A 50 22.42 -7.22 -21.15
N PRO A 51 22.97 -7.22 -22.39
CA PRO A 51 22.16 -7.18 -23.61
C PRO A 51 21.17 -8.35 -23.74
N GLY A 52 21.57 -9.55 -23.28
CA GLY A 52 20.69 -10.74 -23.34
C GLY A 52 19.40 -10.61 -22.52
N MET A 53 19.41 -9.77 -21.48
CA MET A 53 18.24 -9.49 -20.63
C MET A 53 17.65 -8.10 -20.87
N GLN A 54 18.24 -7.29 -21.76
CA GLN A 54 17.84 -5.91 -22.00
C GLN A 54 17.83 -5.05 -20.72
N ILE A 55 18.82 -5.26 -19.83
CA ILE A 55 18.94 -4.58 -18.54
C ILE A 55 20.33 -3.95 -18.39
N ALA A 56 20.41 -2.78 -17.76
CA ALA A 56 21.64 -2.19 -17.28
C ALA A 56 21.57 -1.97 -15.76
N PHE A 57 22.67 -2.21 -15.06
CA PHE A 57 22.83 -1.88 -13.65
C PHE A 57 23.51 -0.53 -13.51
N VAL A 58 22.92 0.34 -12.69
CA VAL A 58 23.33 1.72 -12.51
C VAL A 58 23.57 1.96 -11.03
N GLU A 59 24.74 2.48 -10.70
CA GLU A 59 25.03 2.91 -9.34
C GLU A 59 24.51 4.33 -9.15
N ILE A 60 23.62 4.51 -8.19
CA ILE A 60 22.96 5.78 -7.87
C ILE A 60 23.25 6.27 -6.44
N GLY A 61 24.18 5.62 -5.73
CA GLY A 61 24.60 5.99 -4.38
C GLY A 61 23.81 5.31 -3.25
N LEU A 62 22.87 4.42 -3.59
CA LEU A 62 22.18 3.54 -2.64
C LEU A 62 22.97 2.25 -2.38
N GLU A 63 22.61 1.52 -1.33
CA GLU A 63 23.27 0.25 -0.94
C GLU A 63 23.32 -0.80 -2.06
N LYS A 64 22.30 -0.83 -2.92
CA LYS A 64 22.18 -1.75 -4.05
C LYS A 64 22.19 -0.97 -5.36
N HIS A 65 22.83 -1.54 -6.38
CA HIS A 65 22.72 -1.02 -7.74
C HIS A 65 21.27 -1.07 -8.22
N ALA A 66 20.81 0.05 -8.77
CA ALA A 66 19.52 0.13 -9.44
C ALA A 66 19.60 -0.59 -10.79
N PHE A 67 18.45 -0.98 -11.33
CA PHE A 67 18.36 -1.61 -12.64
C PHE A 67 17.46 -0.80 -13.57
N LEU A 68 17.92 -0.63 -14.81
CA LEU A 68 17.26 0.06 -15.90
C LEU A 68 16.94 -0.95 -17.00
N HIS A 69 15.67 -1.08 -17.38
CA HIS A 69 15.26 -1.95 -18.48
C HIS A 69 15.20 -1.17 -19.80
N ALA A 70 15.40 -1.81 -20.94
CA ALA A 70 15.38 -1.14 -22.25
C ALA A 70 14.07 -0.41 -22.57
N SER A 71 12.93 -0.87 -22.02
CA SER A 71 11.65 -0.17 -22.13
C SER A 71 11.62 1.19 -21.44
N ASP A 72 12.54 1.42 -20.51
CA ASP A 72 12.57 2.60 -19.64
C ASP A 72 13.67 3.59 -20.09
N LEU A 73 14.29 3.36 -21.26
CA LEU A 73 15.34 4.21 -21.86
C LEU A 73 14.76 5.39 -22.68
N HIS A 74 13.64 5.16 -23.36
CA HIS A 74 12.96 6.14 -24.21
C HIS A 74 11.45 5.89 -24.19
N HIS A 75 10.67 6.94 -23.95
CA HIS A 75 9.21 6.89 -23.92
C HIS A 75 8.62 7.57 -25.18
N ASP A 76 8.79 6.95 -26.34
CA ASP A 76 7.96 7.27 -27.51
C ASP A 76 6.66 6.47 -27.41
N PHE A 77 5.69 6.99 -26.66
CA PHE A 77 4.34 6.43 -26.64
C PHE A 77 3.76 6.45 -28.06
N ASP A 78 3.28 5.30 -28.54
CA ASP A 78 2.62 5.20 -29.84
C ASP A 78 1.41 6.16 -29.91
N GLU A 79 1.44 7.14 -30.81
CA GLU A 79 0.32 8.06 -31.08
C GLU A 79 -0.93 7.33 -31.62
N ASP A 80 -0.80 6.08 -32.10
CA ASP A 80 -1.86 5.36 -32.82
C ASP A 80 -2.42 4.11 -32.09
N SER A 81 -2.20 3.97 -30.78
CA SER A 81 -2.71 2.82 -30.01
C SER A 81 -4.11 3.05 -29.41
N GLU A 82 -5.07 3.51 -30.22
CA GLU A 82 -6.48 3.56 -29.79
C GLU A 82 -7.12 2.15 -29.66
N ASP A 83 -6.44 1.07 -30.11
CA ASP A 83 -7.08 -0.25 -30.29
C ASP A 83 -6.32 -1.46 -29.70
N ASN A 84 -5.43 -1.28 -28.71
CA ASN A 84 -4.95 -2.43 -27.93
C ASN A 84 -5.17 -2.22 -26.44
N ASN A 85 -5.85 -3.19 -25.82
CA ASN A 85 -6.00 -3.41 -24.38
C ASN A 85 -4.65 -3.68 -23.66
N SER A 86 -3.65 -2.82 -23.86
CA SER A 86 -2.41 -2.81 -23.09
C SER A 86 -2.23 -1.44 -22.43
N ASP A 87 -2.14 -1.53 -21.11
CA ASP A 87 -2.10 -0.52 -20.05
C ASP A 87 -0.93 0.50 -20.13
N ASP A 88 -0.40 0.84 -21.30
CA ASP A 88 0.89 1.53 -21.42
C ASP A 88 0.85 3.01 -20.99
N SER A 89 -0.24 3.74 -21.23
CA SER A 89 -0.39 5.14 -20.75
C SER A 89 -0.39 5.27 -19.23
N ASP A 90 -0.64 4.17 -18.52
CA ASP A 90 -0.77 4.12 -17.07
C ASP A 90 0.48 3.56 -16.36
N LYS A 91 1.46 3.03 -17.12
CA LYS A 91 2.73 2.53 -16.57
C LYS A 91 3.60 3.60 -15.92
N ILE A 92 3.43 4.87 -16.30
CA ILE A 92 4.12 5.99 -15.65
C ILE A 92 3.45 6.38 -14.33
N TYR A 93 2.14 6.13 -14.16
CA TYR A 93 1.35 6.76 -13.08
C TYR A 93 0.88 5.84 -11.97
N LEU A 94 1.09 4.53 -12.08
CA LEU A 94 0.69 3.59 -11.05
C LEU A 94 1.79 2.56 -10.77
N ASN A 95 2.81 2.97 -10.02
CA ASN A 95 3.86 2.05 -9.55
C ASN A 95 3.96 2.08 -8.03
N GLN A 96 3.01 1.40 -7.39
CA GLN A 96 3.26 0.78 -6.11
C GLN A 96 2.87 -0.70 -6.21
N GLY A 97 3.82 -1.55 -5.79
CA GLY A 97 3.77 -3.01 -5.65
C GLY A 97 2.81 -3.83 -6.53
N THR A 98 3.30 -4.34 -7.66
CA THR A 98 2.89 -5.69 -8.13
C THR A 98 4.10 -6.51 -8.55
N THR A 99 4.19 -7.72 -8.00
CA THR A 99 4.89 -8.86 -8.57
C THR A 99 3.91 -9.60 -9.47
N ASP A 100 3.81 -9.19 -10.73
CA ASP A 100 3.01 -9.97 -11.70
C ASP A 100 3.88 -11.08 -12.31
N PRO A 101 3.36 -12.32 -12.41
CA PRO A 101 3.99 -13.39 -13.16
C PRO A 101 4.02 -13.03 -14.67
N PRO A 102 4.95 -13.62 -15.44
CA PRO A 102 5.08 -13.30 -16.86
C PRO A 102 3.76 -13.60 -17.60
N PRO A 103 3.35 -12.74 -18.56
CA PRO A 103 2.10 -12.96 -19.29
C PRO A 103 2.17 -14.28 -20.06
N ALA A 104 1.08 -15.05 -19.99
CA ALA A 104 0.90 -16.28 -20.76
C ALA A 104 1.08 -16.03 -22.27
N PRO A 105 1.63 -16.99 -23.03
CA PRO A 105 1.91 -16.81 -24.46
C PRO A 105 0.59 -16.64 -25.23
N LYS A 106 0.37 -15.44 -25.78
CA LYS A 106 -0.77 -15.17 -26.68
C LYS A 106 -0.56 -15.86 -28.03
N SER A 107 -1.64 -16.46 -28.53
CA SER A 107 -1.73 -17.12 -29.82
C SER A 107 -1.44 -16.16 -30.99
N LYS A 108 -0.67 -16.64 -31.96
CA LYS A 108 -0.27 -15.90 -33.16
C LYS A 108 -1.48 -15.61 -34.04
N GLN A 109 -1.91 -14.35 -34.10
CA GLN A 109 -2.57 -13.82 -35.29
C GLN A 109 -1.71 -12.72 -35.90
N ASN A 110 -1.09 -13.08 -37.02
CA ASN A 110 -0.32 -12.19 -37.87
C ASN A 110 -1.24 -11.13 -38.49
N ARG A 111 -1.12 -9.88 -38.03
CA ARG A 111 -1.36 -8.71 -38.88
C ARG A 111 -0.10 -7.85 -38.82
N GLY A 112 0.52 -7.66 -39.99
CA GLY A 112 1.81 -7.00 -40.14
C GLY A 112 1.78 -5.57 -39.60
N ARG A 113 2.32 -5.38 -38.39
CA ARG A 113 2.73 -4.08 -37.89
C ARG A 113 4.17 -3.81 -38.33
N PRO A 114 4.54 -2.58 -38.71
CA PRO A 114 5.93 -2.25 -38.94
C PRO A 114 6.69 -2.48 -37.63
N ARG A 115 7.67 -3.39 -37.65
CA ARG A 115 8.54 -3.66 -36.49
C ARG A 115 9.36 -2.39 -36.24
N ARG A 116 8.98 -1.59 -35.25
CA ARG A 116 9.89 -0.59 -34.65
C ARG A 116 11.18 -1.32 -34.27
N ARG A 117 12.33 -0.74 -34.63
CA ARG A 117 13.63 -1.25 -34.19
C ARG A 117 13.65 -1.14 -32.66
N HIS A 118 13.48 -2.26 -31.96
CA HIS A 118 13.84 -2.31 -30.54
C HIS A 118 15.32 -1.95 -30.45
N VAL A 119 15.62 -0.75 -29.98
CA VAL A 119 17.00 -0.33 -29.73
C VAL A 119 17.50 -1.19 -28.58
N ALA A 120 18.54 -1.98 -28.81
CA ALA A 120 19.08 -2.82 -27.77
C ALA A 120 19.77 -1.92 -26.73
N ILE A 121 19.62 -2.26 -25.45
CA ILE A 121 20.23 -1.46 -24.37
C ILE A 121 21.74 -1.29 -24.53
N GLY A 122 22.43 -2.28 -25.11
CA GLY A 122 23.87 -2.25 -25.36
C GLY A 122 24.30 -1.28 -26.47
N ASP A 123 23.38 -0.86 -27.33
CA ASP A 123 23.66 0.13 -28.38
C ASP A 123 23.58 1.57 -27.84
N VAL A 124 22.90 1.77 -26.71
CA VAL A 124 22.60 3.10 -26.11
C VAL A 124 23.46 3.38 -24.88
N LEU A 125 23.75 2.35 -24.09
CA LEU A 125 24.46 2.44 -22.82
C LEU A 125 25.78 1.68 -22.88
N SER A 126 26.82 2.34 -22.37
CA SER A 126 28.15 1.78 -22.15
C SER A 126 28.54 1.88 -20.67
N THR A 127 29.33 0.93 -20.21
CA THR A 127 29.87 0.94 -18.84
C THR A 127 30.67 2.21 -18.57
N GLY A 128 30.47 2.82 -17.40
CA GLY A 128 31.09 4.08 -16.98
C GLY A 128 30.39 5.35 -17.48
N LYS A 129 29.36 5.23 -18.33
CA LYS A 129 28.56 6.37 -18.77
C LYS A 129 27.72 6.90 -17.61
N ASN A 130 27.75 8.22 -17.40
CA ASN A 130 26.86 8.88 -16.46
C ASN A 130 25.50 9.15 -17.13
N ILE A 131 24.43 8.84 -16.43
CA ILE A 131 23.05 9.04 -16.88
C ILE A 131 22.20 9.63 -15.76
N LEU A 132 21.25 10.48 -16.12
CA LEU A 132 20.25 11.00 -15.20
C LEU A 132 19.07 10.02 -15.17
N VAL A 133 18.68 9.59 -13.98
CA VAL A 133 17.68 8.53 -13.81
C VAL A 133 16.73 8.86 -12.66
N GLN A 134 15.48 8.47 -12.79
CA GLN A 134 14.45 8.60 -11.76
C GLN A 134 14.08 7.22 -11.23
N VAL A 135 13.92 7.09 -9.90
CA VAL A 135 13.45 5.85 -9.28
C VAL A 135 11.94 5.71 -9.47
N ILE A 136 11.52 4.63 -10.11
CA ILE A 136 10.09 4.31 -10.37
C ILE A 136 9.57 3.15 -9.52
N LYS A 137 10.46 2.31 -8.97
CA LYS A 137 10.12 1.31 -7.95
C LYS A 137 11.27 1.20 -6.96
N GLU A 138 10.94 1.14 -5.68
CA GLU A 138 11.93 0.94 -4.61
C GLU A 138 12.55 -0.46 -4.65
N ALA A 139 13.67 -0.63 -3.94
CA ALA A 139 14.31 -1.92 -3.79
C ALA A 139 13.41 -2.89 -3.01
N ILE A 140 13.25 -4.11 -3.52
CA ILE A 140 12.46 -5.15 -2.86
C ILE A 140 13.38 -6.34 -2.56
N ALA A 141 13.49 -6.67 -1.28
CA ALA A 141 14.31 -7.77 -0.78
C ALA A 141 15.75 -7.72 -1.32
N HIS A 142 16.12 -8.64 -2.22
CA HIS A 142 17.46 -8.73 -2.81
C HIS A 142 17.64 -7.94 -4.11
N LYS A 143 16.57 -7.34 -4.67
CA LYS A 143 16.62 -6.58 -5.93
C LYS A 143 16.75 -5.09 -5.64
N GLY A 144 17.69 -4.42 -6.30
CA GLY A 144 17.81 -2.95 -6.24
C GLY A 144 16.62 -2.24 -6.90
N SER A 145 16.56 -0.92 -6.77
CA SER A 145 15.45 -0.10 -7.29
C SER A 145 15.34 -0.16 -8.81
N ARG A 146 14.12 -0.10 -9.34
CA ARG A 146 13.87 0.08 -10.79
C ARG A 146 13.93 1.56 -11.13
N ILE A 147 14.63 1.91 -12.19
CA ILE A 147 14.85 3.29 -12.62
C ILE A 147 14.46 3.50 -14.09
N THR A 148 14.20 4.76 -14.48
CA THR A 148 13.92 5.20 -15.85
C THR A 148 14.76 6.43 -16.20
N THR A 149 15.07 6.64 -17.49
CA THR A 149 15.69 7.90 -17.99
C THR A 149 14.63 8.92 -18.45
N ALA A 150 13.37 8.51 -18.56
CA ALA A 150 12.25 9.42 -18.80
C ALA A 150 11.79 10.01 -17.46
N ILE A 151 12.46 11.09 -17.06
CA ILE A 151 12.14 11.80 -15.83
C ILE A 151 10.77 12.43 -15.97
N SER A 152 9.93 12.23 -14.96
CA SER A 152 8.58 12.78 -14.86
C SER A 152 8.51 13.72 -13.67
N LEU A 153 7.97 14.92 -13.91
CA LEU A 153 7.76 15.96 -12.90
C LEU A 153 6.25 16.11 -12.70
N PRO A 154 5.70 15.48 -11.66
CA PRO A 154 4.27 15.47 -11.42
C PRO A 154 3.79 16.77 -10.79
N GLY A 155 3.08 17.58 -11.57
CA GLY A 155 2.21 18.64 -11.06
C GLY A 155 0.86 18.10 -10.59
N ARG A 156 0.02 19.02 -10.14
CA ARG A 156 -1.36 18.80 -9.70
C ARG A 156 -2.28 18.50 -10.88
N TYR A 157 -2.20 19.30 -11.94
CA TYR A 157 -3.07 19.16 -13.12
C TYR A 157 -2.36 18.44 -14.27
N VAL A 158 -1.06 18.64 -14.42
CA VAL A 158 -0.24 18.12 -15.51
C VAL A 158 0.96 17.38 -14.94
N VAL A 159 1.36 16.30 -15.60
CA VAL A 159 2.70 15.75 -15.45
C VAL A 159 3.53 16.09 -16.66
N PHE A 160 4.67 16.73 -16.41
CA PHE A 160 5.62 17.13 -17.43
C PHE A 160 6.71 16.07 -17.56
N VAL A 161 6.99 15.62 -18.79
CA VAL A 161 8.01 14.61 -19.10
C VAL A 161 8.97 15.21 -20.12
N PRO A 162 10.07 15.86 -19.68
CA PRO A 162 10.91 16.68 -20.55
C PRO A 162 11.53 15.91 -21.73
N ASN A 163 11.85 14.63 -21.53
CA ASN A 163 12.52 13.78 -22.52
C ASN A 163 11.54 12.93 -23.36
N ALA A 164 10.27 13.33 -23.42
CA ALA A 164 9.24 12.68 -24.23
C ALA A 164 8.49 13.73 -25.07
N SER A 165 7.72 13.30 -26.05
CA SER A 165 6.86 14.15 -26.88
C SER A 165 5.37 13.81 -26.77
N HIS A 166 5.03 12.86 -25.90
CA HIS A 166 3.68 12.33 -25.82
C HIS A 166 2.72 13.29 -25.11
N ILE A 167 1.51 13.41 -25.66
CA ILE A 167 0.38 14.09 -25.02
C ILE A 167 -0.68 13.07 -24.61
N GLY A 168 -0.94 12.97 -23.31
CA GLY A 168 -1.94 12.09 -22.73
C GLY A 168 -3.01 12.87 -21.95
N VAL A 169 -4.23 12.34 -21.92
CA VAL A 169 -5.31 12.84 -21.05
C VAL A 169 -5.88 11.67 -20.25
N SER A 170 -6.09 11.86 -18.95
CA SER A 170 -6.58 10.83 -18.04
C SER A 170 -7.89 10.20 -18.53
N ARG A 171 -7.93 8.86 -18.57
CA ARG A 171 -9.13 8.08 -18.93
C ARG A 171 -10.25 8.16 -17.89
N ARG A 172 -9.94 8.63 -16.67
CA ARG A 172 -10.92 8.77 -15.57
C ARG A 172 -11.86 9.97 -15.76
N ILE A 173 -11.56 10.87 -16.69
CA ILE A 173 -12.46 11.97 -17.05
C ILE A 173 -13.60 11.37 -17.88
N PRO A 174 -14.84 11.33 -17.38
CA PRO A 174 -15.94 10.63 -18.04
C PRO A 174 -16.36 11.34 -19.33
N SER A 175 -16.42 12.68 -19.30
CA SER A 175 -16.83 13.50 -20.44
C SER A 175 -15.83 13.40 -21.59
N VAL A 176 -16.32 13.01 -22.76
CA VAL A 176 -15.53 12.96 -24.00
C VAL A 176 -15.22 14.36 -24.51
N GLU A 177 -16.18 15.28 -24.39
CA GLU A 177 -16.02 16.69 -24.78
C GLU A 177 -14.90 17.35 -23.97
N GLU A 178 -14.88 17.12 -22.66
CA GLU A 178 -13.87 17.68 -21.78
C GLU A 178 -12.48 17.10 -22.06
N ARG A 179 -12.39 15.79 -22.30
CA ARG A 179 -11.14 15.16 -22.72
C ARG A 179 -10.60 15.77 -24.01
N ASN A 180 -11.46 16.03 -24.99
CA ASN A 180 -11.07 16.66 -26.24
C ASN A 180 -10.61 18.11 -26.02
N ARG A 181 -11.32 18.88 -25.20
CA ARG A 181 -10.92 20.26 -24.82
C ARG A 181 -9.53 20.29 -24.19
N LEU A 182 -9.31 19.46 -23.17
CA LEU A 182 -8.03 19.35 -22.48
C LEU A 182 -6.91 18.85 -23.40
N LYS A 183 -7.21 17.90 -24.31
CA LYS A 183 -6.25 17.41 -25.31
C LYS A 183 -5.83 18.52 -26.28
N THR A 184 -6.75 19.40 -26.68
CA THR A 184 -6.43 20.58 -27.50
C THR A 184 -5.53 21.55 -26.76
N ILE A 185 -5.86 21.90 -25.52
CA ILE A 185 -5.01 22.76 -24.68
C ILE A 185 -3.62 22.16 -24.50
N ALA A 186 -3.52 20.85 -24.23
CA ALA A 186 -2.25 20.17 -24.06
C ALA A 186 -1.39 20.19 -25.35
N ARG A 187 -2.00 20.13 -26.54
CA ARG A 187 -1.28 20.28 -27.82
C ARG A 187 -0.73 21.68 -28.01
N GLU A 188 -1.49 22.70 -27.65
CA GLU A 188 -1.01 24.09 -27.69
C GLU A 188 0.16 24.28 -26.73
N LEU A 189 0.04 23.81 -25.49
CA LEU A 189 1.12 23.89 -24.50
C LEU A 189 2.36 23.11 -24.91
N HIS A 190 2.21 21.92 -25.52
CA HIS A 190 3.33 21.15 -26.05
C HIS A 190 4.05 21.87 -27.19
N ALA A 191 3.35 22.69 -27.99
CA ALA A 191 3.99 23.50 -29.02
C ALA A 191 4.83 24.65 -28.43
N GLU A 192 4.47 25.14 -27.25
CA GLU A 192 5.18 26.22 -26.54
C GLU A 192 6.30 25.68 -25.63
N PHE A 193 6.12 24.49 -25.09
CA PHE A 193 7.05 23.83 -24.19
C PHE A 193 7.48 22.48 -24.75
N GLU A 194 8.76 22.38 -25.14
CA GLU A 194 9.36 21.10 -25.49
C GLU A 194 9.30 20.11 -24.31
N GLY A 195 8.62 18.98 -24.53
CA GLY A 195 8.42 17.92 -23.53
C GLY A 195 6.99 17.37 -23.53
N GLY A 196 6.83 16.14 -23.08
CA GLY A 196 5.55 15.44 -23.03
C GLY A 196 4.67 15.97 -21.90
N LEU A 197 3.35 15.90 -22.11
CA LEU A 197 2.35 16.39 -21.16
C LEU A 197 1.28 15.32 -20.92
N ILE A 198 1.07 14.96 -19.66
CA ILE A 198 -0.06 14.09 -19.28
C ILE A 198 -1.02 14.86 -18.36
N ILE A 199 -2.23 15.10 -18.86
CA ILE A 199 -3.30 15.80 -18.13
C ILE A 199 -3.98 14.84 -17.15
N ARG A 200 -4.00 15.22 -15.87
CA ARG A 200 -4.57 14.45 -14.75
C ARG A 200 -6.07 14.70 -14.62
N THR A 201 -6.77 13.81 -13.90
CA THR A 201 -8.22 13.93 -13.65
C THR A 201 -8.60 15.24 -12.95
N VAL A 202 -7.72 15.76 -12.07
CA VAL A 202 -7.95 17.00 -11.31
C VAL A 202 -7.96 18.26 -12.21
N ALA A 203 -7.48 18.14 -13.45
CA ALA A 203 -7.50 19.22 -14.44
C ALA A 203 -8.89 19.46 -15.07
N GLU A 204 -9.88 18.61 -14.77
CA GLU A 204 -11.25 18.78 -15.27
C GLU A 204 -11.80 20.17 -14.92
N GLY A 205 -12.31 20.86 -15.94
CA GLY A 205 -12.85 22.22 -15.84
C GLY A 205 -11.79 23.34 -15.75
N ARG A 206 -10.49 23.01 -15.69
CA ARG A 206 -9.43 24.03 -15.57
C ARG A 206 -9.20 24.79 -16.87
N SER A 207 -8.80 26.06 -16.71
CA SER A 207 -8.48 26.97 -17.78
C SER A 207 -7.10 26.69 -18.38
N ARG A 208 -6.87 27.21 -19.59
CA ARG A 208 -5.54 27.13 -20.25
C ARG A 208 -4.46 27.86 -19.45
N GLU A 209 -4.81 28.97 -18.81
CA GLU A 209 -3.87 29.80 -18.04
C GLU A 209 -3.35 29.06 -16.80
N GLU A 210 -4.23 28.38 -16.05
CA GLU A 210 -3.83 27.53 -14.91
C GLU A 210 -2.87 26.42 -15.34
N LEU A 211 -3.18 25.72 -16.44
CA LEU A 211 -2.31 24.66 -16.96
C LEU A 211 -0.97 25.21 -17.48
N PHE A 212 -0.98 26.37 -18.13
CA PHE A 212 0.23 27.04 -18.60
C PHE A 212 1.16 27.39 -17.43
N ASN A 213 0.63 28.02 -16.38
CA ASN A 213 1.41 28.43 -15.20
C ASN A 213 2.08 27.22 -14.53
N GLU A 214 1.35 26.10 -14.41
CA GLU A 214 1.90 24.88 -13.84
C GLU A 214 3.00 24.27 -14.73
N VAL A 215 2.78 24.15 -16.04
CA VAL A 215 3.82 23.65 -16.97
C VAL A 215 5.07 24.54 -16.93
N GLN A 216 4.89 25.85 -16.84
CA GLN A 216 6.00 26.80 -16.71
C GLN A 216 6.78 26.57 -15.40
N HIS A 217 6.09 26.31 -14.29
CA HIS A 217 6.74 25.96 -13.01
C HIS A 217 7.54 24.66 -13.12
N LEU A 218 6.93 23.59 -13.64
CA LEU A 218 7.60 22.28 -13.83
C LEU A 218 8.81 22.38 -14.77
N LYS A 219 8.73 23.24 -15.80
CA LYS A 219 9.88 23.49 -16.69
C LYS A 219 11.02 24.21 -15.98
N LYS A 220 10.73 25.17 -15.10
CA LYS A 220 11.77 25.84 -14.28
C LYS A 220 12.44 24.83 -13.34
N GLU A 221 11.65 23.97 -12.72
CA GLU A 221 12.15 22.88 -11.90
C GLU A 221 13.07 21.95 -12.70
N TRP A 222 12.65 21.52 -13.90
CA TRP A 222 13.48 20.72 -14.80
C TRP A 222 14.83 21.38 -15.12
N LEU A 223 14.84 22.68 -15.43
CA LEU A 223 16.07 23.42 -15.69
C LEU A 223 17.00 23.42 -14.47
N SER A 224 16.44 23.58 -13.26
CA SER A 224 17.21 23.48 -12.02
C SER A 224 17.80 22.08 -11.81
N ILE A 225 17.05 21.03 -12.11
CA ILE A 225 17.52 19.64 -12.07
C ILE A 225 18.70 19.45 -13.03
N CYS A 226 18.61 19.96 -14.25
CA CYS A 226 19.70 19.90 -15.23
C CYS A 226 20.96 20.63 -14.74
N GLU A 227 20.82 21.86 -14.24
CA GLU A 227 21.96 22.61 -13.70
C GLU A 227 22.62 21.91 -12.51
N ASN A 228 21.82 21.33 -11.61
CA ASN A 228 22.34 20.57 -10.47
C ASN A 228 23.02 19.28 -10.94
N ALA A 229 22.47 18.60 -11.95
CA ALA A 229 23.08 17.41 -12.53
C ALA A 229 24.45 17.73 -13.12
N GLU A 230 24.68 18.90 -13.70
CA GLU A 230 26.00 19.29 -14.21
C GLU A 230 27.02 19.54 -13.10
N LYS A 231 26.60 20.17 -12.00
CA LYS A 231 27.46 20.53 -10.86
C LYS A 231 27.94 19.31 -10.06
N VAL A 232 27.12 18.27 -9.96
CA VAL A 232 27.39 17.12 -9.09
C VAL A 232 28.08 15.97 -9.85
N LYS A 233 29.00 15.26 -9.18
CA LYS A 233 29.66 14.05 -9.72
C LYS A 233 28.85 12.81 -9.38
N ALA A 234 28.71 11.90 -10.33
CA ALA A 234 28.04 10.61 -10.11
C ALA A 234 28.88 9.70 -9.19
N PRO A 235 28.26 8.85 -8.35
CA PRO A 235 26.82 8.75 -8.12
C PRO A 235 26.33 9.77 -7.08
N ALA A 236 25.21 10.46 -7.36
CA ALA A 236 24.62 11.40 -6.40
C ALA A 236 23.13 11.67 -6.65
N ALA A 237 22.41 12.03 -5.58
CA ALA A 237 21.08 12.61 -5.68
C ALA A 237 21.17 14.02 -6.31
N VAL A 238 20.36 14.26 -7.34
CA VAL A 238 20.28 15.55 -8.05
C VAL A 238 19.06 16.33 -7.59
N HIS A 239 17.94 15.61 -7.39
CA HIS A 239 16.70 16.18 -6.94
C HIS A 239 15.95 15.16 -6.09
N ILE A 240 15.51 15.64 -4.94
CA ILE A 240 14.62 14.91 -4.03
C ILE A 240 13.23 15.45 -4.34
N ASP A 241 12.28 14.56 -4.65
CA ASP A 241 10.88 14.95 -4.88
C ASP A 241 10.37 15.74 -3.66
N HIS A 242 9.27 16.48 -3.80
CA HIS A 242 8.75 17.48 -2.84
C HIS A 242 8.35 16.93 -1.45
N GLY A 243 8.82 15.74 -1.08
CA GLY A 243 8.62 15.08 0.19
C GLY A 243 7.17 14.67 0.39
N PHE A 244 6.87 14.22 1.61
CA PHE A 244 5.51 13.84 2.01
C PHE A 244 4.49 14.94 1.73
N VAL A 245 4.76 16.16 2.18
CA VAL A 245 3.78 17.26 2.12
C VAL A 245 3.52 17.75 0.71
N GLY A 246 4.55 17.81 -0.15
CA GLY A 246 4.36 18.14 -1.56
C GLY A 246 3.41 17.16 -2.25
N ARG A 247 3.54 15.85 -1.95
CA ARG A 247 2.61 14.82 -2.45
C ARG A 247 1.19 15.04 -1.92
N ILE A 248 1.03 15.35 -0.63
CA ILE A 248 -0.29 15.64 -0.04
C ILE A 248 -0.95 16.84 -0.72
N ILE A 249 -0.20 17.93 -0.91
CA ILE A 249 -0.72 19.15 -1.54
C ILE A 249 -1.13 18.87 -2.99
N ARG A 250 -0.22 18.26 -3.75
CA ARG A 250 -0.44 17.91 -5.17
C ARG A 250 -1.66 17.03 -5.34
N ASP A 251 -1.76 15.97 -4.54
CA ASP A 251 -2.77 14.94 -4.76
C ASP A 251 -4.09 15.29 -4.07
N PHE A 252 -4.12 15.92 -2.90
CA PHE A 252 -5.34 16.09 -2.09
C PHE A 252 -5.80 17.53 -1.86
N PHE A 253 -4.90 18.51 -1.82
CA PHE A 253 -5.25 19.87 -1.39
C PHE A 253 -5.84 20.70 -2.52
N GLY A 254 -7.17 20.81 -2.60
CA GLY A 254 -7.87 21.50 -3.69
C GLY A 254 -8.99 22.43 -3.27
N ASP A 255 -9.78 22.84 -4.27
CA ASP A 255 -10.94 23.72 -4.03
C ASP A 255 -11.98 23.09 -3.10
N ASN A 256 -12.11 21.77 -3.16
CA ASN A 256 -12.99 20.99 -2.30
C ASN A 256 -12.48 20.83 -0.85
N VAL A 257 -11.27 21.31 -0.54
CA VAL A 257 -10.73 21.34 0.82
C VAL A 257 -10.99 22.72 1.42
N SER A 258 -11.59 22.77 2.61
CA SER A 258 -11.87 24.00 3.33
C SER A 258 -10.62 24.55 4.00
N GLN A 259 -9.81 23.68 4.61
CA GLN A 259 -8.56 24.07 5.26
C GLN A 259 -7.49 22.97 5.27
N LEU A 260 -6.24 23.42 5.27
CA LEU A 260 -5.03 22.63 5.54
C LEU A 260 -4.43 23.13 6.86
N VAL A 261 -4.34 22.26 7.87
CA VAL A 261 -3.82 22.60 9.20
C VAL A 261 -2.48 21.92 9.38
N ILE A 262 -1.45 22.67 9.81
CA ILE A 262 -0.09 22.17 10.00
C ILE A 262 0.39 22.61 11.39
N ASP A 263 0.89 21.68 12.21
CA ASP A 263 1.40 21.95 13.56
C ASP A 263 2.91 22.24 13.64
N SER A 264 3.66 21.98 12.57
CA SER A 264 5.10 22.27 12.46
C SER A 264 5.35 23.60 11.74
N LYS A 265 6.04 24.52 12.42
CA LYS A 265 6.33 25.86 11.89
C LYS A 265 7.22 25.80 10.66
N THR A 266 8.25 24.95 10.68
CA THR A 266 9.19 24.77 9.56
C THR A 266 8.47 24.26 8.32
N LEU A 267 7.51 23.36 8.51
CA LEU A 267 6.73 22.76 7.44
C LEU A 267 5.66 23.71 6.90
N TYR A 268 5.03 24.49 7.78
CA TYR A 268 4.11 25.55 7.39
C TYR A 268 4.80 26.58 6.48
N ASP A 269 6.00 27.04 6.85
CA ASP A 269 6.74 28.04 6.07
C ASP A 269 7.13 27.47 4.69
N LYS A 270 7.67 26.24 4.63
CA LYS A 270 7.97 25.54 3.37
C LYS A 270 6.72 25.36 2.48
N THR A 271 5.58 25.06 3.10
CA THR A 271 4.30 24.90 2.39
C THR A 271 3.84 26.22 1.78
N MET A 272 3.95 27.32 2.54
CA MET A 272 3.59 28.66 2.04
C MET A 272 4.50 29.10 0.89
N ASP A 273 5.80 28.84 0.99
CA ASP A 273 6.76 29.11 -0.09
C ASP A 273 6.39 28.35 -1.36
N TYR A 274 6.12 27.05 -1.25
CA TYR A 274 5.68 26.23 -2.39
C TYR A 274 4.39 26.77 -3.03
N LEU A 275 3.36 27.01 -2.22
CA LEU A 275 2.07 27.52 -2.69
C LEU A 275 2.19 28.90 -3.33
N SER A 276 3.12 29.76 -2.87
CA SER A 276 3.35 31.08 -3.47
C SER A 276 3.80 31.00 -4.93
N SER A 277 4.53 29.96 -5.27
CA SER A 277 5.10 29.77 -6.59
C SER A 277 4.21 28.95 -7.53
N ALA A 278 3.44 28.01 -6.99
CA ALA A 278 2.69 27.02 -7.76
C ALA A 278 1.18 27.23 -7.71
N LEU A 279 0.59 27.54 -6.55
CA LEU A 279 -0.86 27.59 -6.32
C LEU A 279 -1.25 28.71 -5.33
N PRO A 280 -1.13 30.00 -5.72
CA PRO A 280 -1.31 31.13 -4.81
C PRO A 280 -2.71 31.21 -4.18
N GLU A 281 -3.73 30.78 -4.92
CA GLU A 281 -5.14 30.76 -4.48
C GLU A 281 -5.40 29.89 -3.23
N LEU A 282 -4.57 28.87 -2.99
CA LEU A 282 -4.75 27.94 -1.89
C LEU A 282 -4.10 28.41 -0.58
N GLN A 283 -3.25 29.44 -0.62
CA GLN A 283 -2.53 29.93 0.56
C GLN A 283 -3.48 30.33 1.70
N GLN A 284 -4.61 30.97 1.37
CA GLN A 284 -5.58 31.46 2.36
C GLN A 284 -6.24 30.33 3.17
N LYS A 285 -6.18 29.09 2.67
CA LYS A 285 -6.74 27.91 3.31
C LYS A 285 -5.76 27.21 4.25
N VAL A 286 -4.49 27.59 4.27
CA VAL A 286 -3.48 26.98 5.14
C VAL A 286 -3.44 27.71 6.48
N LYS A 287 -3.50 26.94 7.57
CA LYS A 287 -3.47 27.45 8.95
C LYS A 287 -2.36 26.78 9.73
N PHE A 288 -1.61 27.60 10.47
CA PHE A 288 -0.66 27.12 11.45
C PHE A 288 -1.40 26.80 12.76
N TYR A 289 -1.14 25.62 13.30
CA TYR A 289 -1.68 25.17 14.58
C TYR A 289 -0.62 25.33 15.67
N ASP A 290 -0.86 26.25 16.60
CA ASP A 290 0.04 26.57 17.71
C ASP A 290 -0.68 26.36 19.03
N SER A 291 -0.88 25.10 19.41
CA SER A 291 -1.50 24.74 20.69
C SER A 291 -0.73 23.59 21.33
N PRO A 292 -0.69 23.53 22.68
CA PRO A 292 0.05 22.49 23.40
C PRO A 292 -0.53 21.08 23.24
N ILE A 293 -1.82 20.97 22.88
CA ILE A 293 -2.47 19.68 22.59
C ILE A 293 -2.11 19.29 21.17
N SER A 294 -1.73 18.03 20.91
CA SER A 294 -1.44 17.56 19.55
C SER A 294 -2.64 17.83 18.62
N VAL A 295 -2.37 18.28 17.40
CA VAL A 295 -3.42 18.55 16.40
C VAL A 295 -4.27 17.30 16.13
N PHE A 296 -3.68 16.10 16.16
CA PHE A 296 -4.44 14.85 15.99
C PHE A 296 -5.35 14.52 17.18
N GLU A 297 -4.95 14.89 18.39
CA GLU A 297 -5.80 14.72 19.58
C GLU A 297 -6.94 15.73 19.57
N ALA A 298 -6.66 17.00 19.25
CA ALA A 298 -7.65 18.07 19.17
C ALA A 298 -8.76 17.78 18.14
N TYR A 299 -8.42 17.15 17.01
CA TYR A 299 -9.37 16.74 15.98
C TYR A 299 -9.95 15.32 16.19
N GLY A 300 -9.60 14.62 17.28
CA GLY A 300 -10.11 13.28 17.58
C GLY A 300 -9.59 12.17 16.65
N ILE A 301 -8.57 12.44 15.85
CA ILE A 301 -7.98 11.54 14.85
C ILE A 301 -7.36 10.32 15.54
N GLU A 302 -6.67 10.53 16.66
CA GLU A 302 -5.99 9.46 17.41
C GLU A 302 -6.98 8.39 17.93
N LYS A 303 -8.22 8.80 18.23
CA LYS A 303 -9.30 7.89 18.63
C LYS A 303 -9.80 7.08 17.43
N GLU A 304 -9.95 7.71 16.27
CA GLU A 304 -10.37 7.05 15.03
C GLU A 304 -9.31 6.06 14.52
N LEU A 305 -8.02 6.38 14.62
CA LEU A 305 -6.93 5.46 14.28
C LEU A 305 -6.97 4.19 15.14
N ARG A 306 -7.13 4.33 16.46
CA ARG A 306 -7.29 3.18 17.36
C ARG A 306 -8.51 2.31 17.02
N LYS A 307 -9.61 2.90 16.54
CA LYS A 307 -10.77 2.14 16.06
C LYS A 307 -10.49 1.46 14.72
N ALA A 308 -9.76 2.11 13.82
CA ALA A 308 -9.39 1.55 12.51
C ALA A 308 -8.50 0.31 12.63
N MET A 309 -7.78 0.15 13.74
CA MET A 309 -6.99 -1.06 14.05
C MET A 309 -7.83 -2.24 14.56
N GLN A 310 -9.10 -2.05 14.88
CA GLN A 310 -9.98 -3.12 15.37
C GLN A 310 -10.58 -3.90 14.21
N GLU A 311 -10.75 -5.22 14.38
CA GLU A 311 -11.49 -6.04 13.40
C GLU A 311 -12.95 -5.60 13.30
N LYS A 312 -13.56 -5.25 14.44
CA LYS A 312 -14.98 -4.88 14.53
C LYS A 312 -15.20 -3.38 14.31
N VAL A 313 -16.06 -3.03 13.36
CA VAL A 313 -16.45 -1.63 13.05
C VAL A 313 -17.95 -1.46 13.21
N TRP A 314 -18.40 -0.54 14.06
CA TRP A 314 -19.83 -0.32 14.30
C TRP A 314 -20.45 0.60 13.24
N LEU A 315 -21.65 0.23 12.81
CA LEU A 315 -22.53 1.05 11.98
C LEU A 315 -23.41 1.94 12.89
N LYS A 316 -23.89 3.07 12.37
CA LYS A 316 -24.78 4.02 13.06
C LYS A 316 -26.12 3.36 13.42
N SER A 317 -26.61 2.44 12.60
CA SER A 317 -27.80 1.62 12.89
C SER A 317 -27.62 0.64 14.04
N GLY A 318 -26.40 0.37 14.50
CA GLY A 318 -26.11 -0.65 15.53
C GLY A 318 -25.75 -2.02 14.97
N GLY A 319 -25.74 -2.19 13.65
CA GLY A 319 -25.02 -3.26 12.96
C GLY A 319 -23.50 -3.09 13.10
N TYR A 320 -22.73 -4.05 12.60
CA TYR A 320 -21.28 -3.96 12.59
C TYR A 320 -20.65 -4.76 11.46
N LEU A 321 -19.46 -4.34 11.05
CA LEU A 321 -18.58 -5.05 10.13
C LEU A 321 -17.53 -5.81 10.93
N VAL A 322 -17.07 -6.93 10.39
CA VAL A 322 -15.84 -7.62 10.82
C VAL A 322 -14.89 -7.65 9.64
N ILE A 323 -13.75 -6.96 9.76
CA ILE A 323 -12.74 -6.84 8.70
C ILE A 323 -11.50 -7.64 9.12
N GLN A 324 -11.10 -8.61 8.31
CA GLN A 324 -9.94 -9.47 8.56
C GLN A 324 -9.01 -9.51 7.35
N GLU A 325 -7.76 -9.14 7.56
CA GLU A 325 -6.68 -9.27 6.58
C GLU A 325 -6.04 -10.65 6.72
N THR A 326 -6.12 -11.48 5.67
CA THR A 326 -5.43 -12.77 5.60
C THR A 326 -4.20 -12.67 4.70
N GLU A 327 -3.46 -13.78 4.54
CA GLU A 327 -2.30 -13.83 3.65
C GLU A 327 -2.67 -13.53 2.18
N ALA A 328 -3.82 -14.01 1.71
CA ALA A 328 -4.20 -13.95 0.30
C ALA A 328 -5.27 -12.90 -0.03
N LEU A 329 -6.19 -12.63 0.89
CA LEU A 329 -7.35 -11.77 0.67
C LEU A 329 -7.79 -11.04 1.94
N VAL A 330 -8.60 -10.02 1.76
CA VAL A 330 -9.30 -9.34 2.87
C VAL A 330 -10.75 -9.81 2.89
N SER A 331 -11.20 -10.28 4.05
CA SER A 331 -12.60 -10.69 4.28
C SER A 331 -13.33 -9.59 5.04
N VAL A 332 -14.55 -9.29 4.63
CA VAL A 332 -15.43 -8.32 5.28
C VAL A 332 -16.80 -8.95 5.49
N ASP A 333 -17.23 -9.10 6.74
CA ASP A 333 -18.52 -9.68 7.11
C ASP A 333 -19.46 -8.60 7.67
N VAL A 334 -20.73 -8.59 7.26
CA VAL A 334 -21.74 -7.60 7.65
C VAL A 334 -22.78 -8.22 8.58
N ASN A 335 -22.96 -7.62 9.76
CA ASN A 335 -23.89 -8.11 10.79
C ASN A 335 -24.91 -7.03 11.19
N THR A 336 -26.16 -7.44 11.44
CA THR A 336 -27.26 -6.56 11.92
C THR A 336 -27.14 -6.19 13.41
N GLY A 337 -26.37 -6.95 14.20
CA GLY A 337 -26.13 -6.65 15.61
C GLY A 337 -27.39 -6.74 16.49
N LYS A 338 -27.57 -5.76 17.39
CA LYS A 338 -28.73 -5.69 18.32
C LYS A 338 -29.91 -4.91 17.74
N TYR A 339 -29.80 -4.42 16.50
CA TYR A 339 -30.84 -3.62 15.88
C TYR A 339 -31.97 -4.53 15.40
N VAL A 340 -33.09 -4.50 16.11
CA VAL A 340 -34.37 -5.05 15.67
C VAL A 340 -35.24 -3.83 15.43
N GLY A 341 -35.26 -3.34 14.19
CA GLY A 341 -36.12 -2.20 13.83
C GLY A 341 -37.59 -2.49 14.15
N GLU A 342 -38.39 -1.45 14.36
CA GLU A 342 -39.86 -1.58 14.46
C GLU A 342 -40.49 -1.91 13.10
N ASP A 343 -39.74 -1.72 12.00
CA ASP A 343 -40.13 -2.00 10.61
C ASP A 343 -39.75 -3.42 10.12
N ASP A 344 -40.40 -3.83 9.02
CA ASP A 344 -40.20 -5.10 8.30
C ASP A 344 -38.73 -5.52 8.21
N ALA A 345 -38.44 -6.77 8.60
CA ALA A 345 -37.09 -7.33 8.71
C ALA A 345 -36.29 -7.17 7.41
N MET A 346 -36.97 -7.25 6.25
CA MET A 346 -36.34 -7.11 4.94
C MET A 346 -35.78 -5.70 4.68
N ASN A 347 -36.50 -4.66 5.11
CA ASN A 347 -36.05 -3.28 4.94
C ASN A 347 -34.88 -2.95 5.88
N THR A 348 -34.91 -3.51 7.08
CA THR A 348 -33.78 -3.41 8.03
C THR A 348 -32.50 -4.00 7.45
N ILE A 349 -32.58 -5.17 6.81
CA ILE A 349 -31.43 -5.81 6.13
C ILE A 349 -30.91 -4.92 5.00
N LEU A 350 -31.78 -4.44 4.12
CA LEU A 350 -31.40 -3.57 3.01
C LEU A 350 -30.68 -2.31 3.51
N ASN A 351 -31.26 -1.62 4.49
CA ASN A 351 -30.69 -0.40 5.06
C ASN A 351 -29.32 -0.66 5.71
N THR A 352 -29.18 -1.78 6.43
CA THR A 352 -27.90 -2.18 7.04
C THR A 352 -26.84 -2.42 5.97
N ASN A 353 -27.17 -3.13 4.88
CA ASN A 353 -26.23 -3.36 3.77
C ASN A 353 -25.86 -2.07 3.03
N LEU A 354 -26.81 -1.15 2.83
CA LEU A 354 -26.54 0.15 2.20
C LEU A 354 -25.61 1.02 3.05
N GLU A 355 -25.78 1.00 4.36
CA GLU A 355 -24.89 1.66 5.31
C GLU A 355 -23.51 0.99 5.35
N ALA A 356 -23.49 -0.36 5.36
CA ALA A 356 -22.26 -1.13 5.30
C ALA A 356 -21.43 -0.76 4.07
N VAL A 357 -22.04 -0.57 2.90
CA VAL A 357 -21.31 -0.13 1.70
C VAL A 357 -20.54 1.17 1.92
N GLU A 358 -21.16 2.18 2.53
CA GLU A 358 -20.49 3.46 2.80
C GLU A 358 -19.29 3.28 3.73
N GLU A 359 -19.48 2.50 4.81
CA GLU A 359 -18.45 2.26 5.81
C GLU A 359 -17.34 1.35 5.29
N ILE A 360 -17.64 0.35 4.45
CA ILE A 360 -16.66 -0.52 3.81
C ILE A 360 -15.73 0.29 2.92
N VAL A 361 -16.29 1.14 2.03
CA VAL A 361 -15.47 1.99 1.15
C VAL A 361 -14.60 2.95 1.96
N ARG A 362 -15.13 3.51 3.06
CA ARG A 362 -14.35 4.33 3.99
C ARG A 362 -13.21 3.54 4.63
N GLN A 363 -13.48 2.36 5.19
CA GLN A 363 -12.46 1.53 5.85
C GLN A 363 -11.40 1.03 4.87
N MET A 364 -11.77 0.75 3.61
CA MET A 364 -10.83 0.39 2.55
C MET A 364 -9.82 1.50 2.28
N ARG A 365 -10.28 2.76 2.24
CA ARG A 365 -9.43 3.95 2.08
C ARG A 365 -8.60 4.19 3.34
N LEU A 366 -9.23 4.16 4.52
CA LEU A 366 -8.59 4.45 5.80
C LEU A 366 -7.49 3.45 6.16
N ARG A 367 -7.72 2.16 5.92
CA ARG A 367 -6.76 1.09 6.23
C ARG A 367 -5.84 0.75 5.06
N ASP A 368 -6.01 1.40 3.91
CA ASP A 368 -5.32 1.08 2.66
C ASP A 368 -5.41 -0.42 2.27
N LEU A 369 -6.62 -1.00 2.40
CA LEU A 369 -6.88 -2.41 2.06
C LEU A 369 -6.69 -2.64 0.56
N GLY A 370 -5.97 -3.68 0.15
CA GLY A 370 -5.74 -3.95 -1.26
C GLY A 370 -5.41 -5.40 -1.57
N GLY A 371 -5.47 -5.75 -2.85
CA GLY A 371 -5.51 -7.13 -3.33
C GLY A 371 -6.94 -7.58 -3.56
N ILE A 372 -7.21 -8.87 -3.31
CA ILE A 372 -8.55 -9.45 -3.38
C ILE A 372 -9.29 -9.09 -2.09
N ILE A 373 -10.50 -8.55 -2.24
CA ILE A 373 -11.41 -8.23 -1.13
C ILE A 373 -12.71 -8.97 -1.40
N VAL A 374 -13.16 -9.74 -0.41
CA VAL A 374 -14.42 -10.48 -0.42
C VAL A 374 -15.32 -9.92 0.66
N ILE A 375 -16.53 -9.53 0.29
CA ILE A 375 -17.51 -8.92 1.19
C ILE A 375 -18.73 -9.82 1.26
N ASP A 376 -19.06 -10.27 2.46
CA ASP A 376 -20.23 -11.07 2.80
C ASP A 376 -21.34 -10.14 3.33
N PHE A 377 -22.28 -9.79 2.45
CA PHE A 377 -23.43 -8.98 2.83
C PHE A 377 -24.51 -9.87 3.46
N ILE A 378 -25.33 -9.28 4.32
CA ILE A 378 -26.49 -9.98 4.89
C ILE A 378 -27.39 -10.46 3.75
N ASP A 379 -27.83 -11.71 3.82
CA ASP A 379 -28.67 -12.35 2.80
C ASP A 379 -29.89 -11.51 2.43
N MET A 380 -30.10 -11.34 1.12
CA MET A 380 -31.23 -10.59 0.55
C MET A 380 -31.99 -11.48 -0.42
N ASP A 381 -33.25 -11.77 -0.13
CA ASP A 381 -34.10 -12.60 -1.00
C ASP A 381 -34.34 -11.93 -2.36
N TRP A 382 -34.61 -10.63 -2.36
CA TRP A 382 -35.04 -9.91 -3.55
C TRP A 382 -33.87 -9.44 -4.40
N ARG A 383 -33.90 -9.79 -5.69
CA ARG A 383 -32.90 -9.34 -6.67
C ARG A 383 -32.82 -7.81 -6.77
N GLN A 384 -33.93 -7.11 -6.51
CA GLN A 384 -33.97 -5.65 -6.48
C GLN A 384 -33.08 -5.07 -5.37
N HIS A 385 -33.12 -5.66 -4.16
CA HIS A 385 -32.28 -5.24 -3.03
C HIS A 385 -30.79 -5.44 -3.34
N ARG A 386 -30.43 -6.61 -3.89
CA ARG A 386 -29.06 -6.89 -4.36
C ARG A 386 -28.57 -5.85 -5.38
N GLN A 387 -29.43 -5.48 -6.34
CA GLN A 387 -29.11 -4.47 -7.34
C GLN A 387 -28.94 -3.06 -6.74
N MET A 388 -29.73 -2.71 -5.72
CA MET A 388 -29.62 -1.44 -5.02
C MET A 388 -28.29 -1.33 -4.27
N VAL A 389 -27.91 -2.36 -3.51
CA VAL A 389 -26.63 -2.45 -2.81
C VAL A 389 -25.47 -2.34 -3.80
N TYR A 390 -25.51 -3.11 -4.90
CA TYR A 390 -24.48 -3.05 -5.94
C TYR A 390 -24.34 -1.65 -6.57
N ARG A 391 -25.46 -0.99 -6.91
CA ARG A 391 -25.44 0.38 -7.46
C ARG A 391 -24.88 1.40 -6.47
N LYS A 392 -25.25 1.27 -5.19
CA LYS A 392 -24.69 2.12 -4.13
C LYS A 392 -23.17 1.91 -4.03
N PHE A 393 -22.71 0.66 -4.10
CA PHE A 393 -21.29 0.33 -4.06
C PHE A 393 -20.54 0.92 -5.26
N GLN A 394 -21.06 0.76 -6.47
CA GLN A 394 -20.49 1.38 -7.67
C GLN A 394 -20.40 2.91 -7.58
N LYS A 395 -21.33 3.55 -6.87
CA LYS A 395 -21.31 5.01 -6.65
C LYS A 395 -20.28 5.41 -5.60
N GLU A 396 -20.24 4.72 -4.46
CA GLU A 396 -19.33 5.08 -3.35
C GLU A 396 -17.87 4.81 -3.70
N ILE A 397 -17.56 3.71 -4.41
CA ILE A 397 -16.18 3.36 -4.77
C ILE A 397 -15.54 4.36 -5.73
N GLN A 398 -16.32 5.16 -6.48
CA GLN A 398 -15.78 6.21 -7.37
C GLN A 398 -15.02 7.30 -6.61
N LYS A 399 -15.23 7.42 -5.29
CA LYS A 399 -14.46 8.32 -4.42
C LYS A 399 -13.04 7.80 -4.17
N ASP A 400 -12.79 6.50 -4.37
CA ASP A 400 -11.50 5.87 -4.20
C ASP A 400 -10.59 6.17 -5.40
N ARG A 401 -9.33 6.47 -5.10
CA ARG A 401 -8.30 6.78 -6.10
C ARG A 401 -7.60 5.52 -6.60
N ALA A 402 -7.59 4.45 -5.80
CA ALA A 402 -7.04 3.17 -6.21
C ALA A 402 -7.86 2.59 -7.37
N ARG A 403 -7.21 1.86 -8.27
CA ARG A 403 -7.96 1.11 -9.29
C ARG A 403 -8.74 0.00 -8.62
N THR A 404 -10.02 -0.09 -8.95
CA THR A 404 -10.91 -1.11 -8.41
C THR A 404 -11.63 -1.83 -9.54
N ASN A 405 -11.81 -3.13 -9.37
CA ASN A 405 -12.70 -3.93 -10.21
C ASN A 405 -13.68 -4.68 -9.30
N ILE A 406 -14.97 -4.39 -9.41
CA ILE A 406 -16.02 -4.99 -8.58
C ILE A 406 -16.83 -5.96 -9.44
N LEU A 407 -16.99 -7.20 -8.98
CA LEU A 407 -17.89 -8.17 -9.59
C LEU A 407 -19.30 -8.04 -9.02
N HIS A 408 -20.28 -8.60 -9.73
CA HIS A 408 -21.66 -8.59 -9.25
C HIS A 408 -21.81 -9.47 -8.00
N ILE A 409 -22.83 -9.18 -7.19
CA ILE A 409 -23.18 -10.03 -6.03
C ILE A 409 -23.48 -11.44 -6.52
N SER A 410 -22.73 -12.41 -6.01
CA SER A 410 -22.87 -13.82 -6.33
C SER A 410 -24.19 -14.39 -5.80
N GLU A 411 -24.54 -15.61 -6.20
CA GLU A 411 -25.70 -16.33 -5.66
C GLU A 411 -25.51 -16.68 -4.17
N LEU A 412 -24.28 -16.69 -3.68
CA LEU A 412 -23.92 -16.92 -2.29
C LEU A 412 -23.93 -15.63 -1.45
N GLY A 413 -24.40 -14.50 -1.98
CA GLY A 413 -24.43 -13.22 -1.25
C GLY A 413 -23.09 -12.46 -1.23
N LEU A 414 -22.01 -13.10 -1.68
CA LEU A 414 -20.67 -12.52 -1.69
C LEU A 414 -20.45 -11.50 -2.82
N VAL A 415 -19.72 -10.44 -2.53
CA VAL A 415 -19.12 -9.53 -3.52
C VAL A 415 -17.63 -9.74 -3.54
N GLU A 416 -17.12 -10.10 -4.71
CA GLU A 416 -15.69 -10.21 -4.98
C GLU A 416 -15.20 -8.94 -5.69
N MET A 417 -14.10 -8.38 -5.22
CA MET A 417 -13.47 -7.26 -5.89
C MET A 417 -11.95 -7.31 -5.78
N THR A 418 -11.29 -6.60 -6.69
CA THR A 418 -9.87 -6.29 -6.55
C THR A 418 -9.69 -4.80 -6.36
N ARG A 419 -8.84 -4.43 -5.42
CA ARG A 419 -8.37 -3.05 -5.22
C ARG A 419 -6.87 -3.02 -5.33
N GLN A 420 -6.35 -2.12 -6.14
CA GLN A 420 -4.91 -1.95 -6.27
C GLN A 420 -4.26 -1.56 -4.94
N ARG A 421 -3.15 -2.22 -4.61
CA ARG A 421 -2.31 -1.83 -3.48
C ARG A 421 -1.50 -0.59 -3.85
N MET A 422 -1.89 0.53 -3.27
CA MET A 422 -1.07 1.73 -3.31
C MET A 422 0.01 1.58 -2.23
N ARG A 423 -0.36 1.59 -0.95
CA ARG A 423 0.62 1.62 0.14
C ARG A 423 0.55 0.33 0.95
N PRO A 424 1.52 0.06 1.85
CA PRO A 424 1.31 -0.91 2.92
C PRO A 424 0.03 -0.54 3.69
N SER A 425 -0.75 -1.55 4.09
CA SER A 425 -1.97 -1.31 4.87
C SER A 425 -1.62 -0.67 6.21
N LEU A 426 -2.59 0.00 6.83
CA LEU A 426 -2.41 0.61 8.15
C LEU A 426 -1.94 -0.42 9.19
N ALA A 427 -2.48 -1.65 9.13
CA ALA A 427 -2.05 -2.75 9.99
C ALA A 427 -0.58 -3.11 9.73
N SER A 428 -0.17 -3.21 8.47
CA SER A 428 1.23 -3.48 8.11
C SER A 428 2.20 -2.39 8.57
N LEU A 429 1.76 -1.14 8.72
CA LEU A 429 2.61 -0.04 9.18
C LEU A 429 2.71 -0.01 10.72
N MET A 430 1.60 -0.32 11.40
CA MET A 430 1.46 -0.14 12.85
C MET A 430 1.69 -1.42 13.67
N THR A 431 1.77 -2.59 13.04
CA THR A 431 1.86 -3.88 13.75
C THR A 431 2.91 -4.81 13.17
N ASP A 432 3.49 -5.63 14.02
CA ASP A 432 4.34 -6.77 13.64
C ASP A 432 3.63 -8.09 13.93
N LYS A 433 4.05 -9.16 13.25
CA LYS A 433 3.55 -10.51 13.55
C LYS A 433 3.84 -10.84 15.01
N CYS A 434 2.83 -11.35 15.72
CA CYS A 434 2.98 -11.76 17.11
C CYS A 434 4.13 -12.77 17.23
N PRO A 435 5.18 -12.49 18.03
CA PRO A 435 6.34 -13.37 18.15
C PRO A 435 6.02 -14.68 18.89
N TYR A 436 4.85 -14.73 19.53
CA TYR A 436 4.40 -15.89 20.31
C TYR A 436 3.64 -16.88 19.42
N CYS A 437 2.53 -16.46 18.81
CA CYS A 437 1.73 -17.35 17.95
C CYS A 437 2.11 -17.31 16.47
N GLU A 438 3.10 -16.50 16.09
CA GLU A 438 3.54 -16.25 14.71
C GLU A 438 2.41 -15.73 13.79
N GLY A 439 1.42 -15.06 14.38
CA GLY A 439 0.25 -14.53 13.67
C GLY A 439 -0.94 -15.48 13.59
N ARG A 440 -0.89 -16.67 14.22
CA ARG A 440 -2.05 -17.60 14.26
C ARG A 440 -3.25 -17.07 15.05
N GLY A 441 -3.06 -16.08 15.92
CA GLY A 441 -4.09 -15.56 16.84
C GLY A 441 -4.57 -16.59 17.89
N THR A 442 -4.03 -17.80 17.85
CA THR A 442 -4.40 -18.93 18.69
C THR A 442 -3.16 -19.76 19.00
N ILE A 443 -3.20 -20.44 20.15
CA ILE A 443 -2.20 -21.42 20.56
C ILE A 443 -2.89 -22.74 20.87
N LEU A 444 -2.14 -23.84 20.85
CA LEU A 444 -2.64 -25.15 21.22
C LEU A 444 -3.25 -25.11 22.62
N ALA A 445 -4.42 -25.72 22.76
CA ALA A 445 -5.02 -25.92 24.06
C ALA A 445 -4.05 -26.69 24.98
N ILE A 446 -3.99 -26.30 26.25
CA ILE A 446 -3.03 -26.86 27.21
C ILE A 446 -3.13 -28.40 27.26
N ASP A 447 -4.34 -28.96 27.20
CA ASP A 447 -4.50 -30.42 27.19
C ASP A 447 -3.90 -31.10 25.96
N THR A 448 -3.95 -30.46 24.79
CA THR A 448 -3.29 -30.94 23.57
C THR A 448 -1.78 -30.98 23.77
N ILE A 449 -1.21 -29.93 24.35
CA ILE A 449 0.22 -29.83 24.68
C ILE A 449 0.62 -30.95 25.65
N LEU A 450 -0.16 -31.16 26.72
CA LEU A 450 0.08 -32.23 27.69
C LEU A 450 0.07 -33.62 27.03
N VAL A 451 -0.90 -33.88 26.16
CA VAL A 451 -0.99 -35.16 25.44
C VAL A 451 0.21 -35.36 24.52
N ASN A 452 0.61 -34.33 23.77
CA ASN A 452 1.79 -34.38 22.90
C ASN A 452 3.07 -34.63 23.70
N LEU A 453 3.23 -33.95 24.84
CA LEU A 453 4.35 -34.14 25.74
C LEU A 453 4.42 -35.57 26.27
N LEU A 454 3.32 -36.14 26.75
CA LEU A 454 3.28 -37.52 27.24
C LEU A 454 3.60 -38.54 26.14
N ARG A 455 3.13 -38.30 24.91
CA ARG A 455 3.50 -39.11 23.72
C ARG A 455 4.99 -38.99 23.43
N SER A 456 5.54 -37.79 23.48
CA SER A 456 6.97 -37.53 23.29
C SER A 456 7.83 -38.20 24.36
N VAL A 457 7.43 -38.17 25.63
CA VAL A 457 8.11 -38.92 26.71
C VAL A 457 8.12 -40.42 26.44
N LYS A 458 6.98 -40.99 26.00
CA LYS A 458 6.91 -42.40 25.63
C LYS A 458 7.86 -42.72 24.46
N SER A 459 7.88 -41.90 23.42
CA SER A 459 8.78 -42.06 22.28
C SER A 459 10.26 -41.92 22.68
N ALA A 460 10.60 -40.94 23.52
CA ALA A 460 11.95 -40.75 24.06
C ALA A 460 12.43 -41.99 24.82
N HIS A 461 11.59 -42.57 25.68
CA HIS A 461 11.90 -43.81 26.38
C HIS A 461 12.09 -44.99 25.42
N GLN A 462 11.20 -45.16 24.44
CA GLN A 462 11.30 -46.25 23.47
C GLN A 462 12.59 -46.19 22.64
N ARG A 463 13.01 -44.98 22.22
CA ARG A 463 14.22 -44.76 21.42
C ARG A 463 15.50 -44.90 22.21
N THR A 464 15.57 -44.35 23.42
CA THR A 464 16.80 -44.29 24.22
C THR A 464 16.93 -45.43 25.21
N ARG A 465 15.83 -46.14 25.52
CA ARG A 465 15.69 -47.13 26.60
C ARG A 465 16.07 -46.59 27.99
N ARG A 466 16.15 -45.27 28.14
CA ARG A 466 16.48 -44.60 29.40
C ARG A 466 15.28 -44.59 30.33
N ARG A 467 15.50 -44.93 31.60
CA ARG A 467 14.44 -44.94 32.63
C ARG A 467 14.31 -43.62 33.38
N LYS A 468 15.32 -42.76 33.35
CA LYS A 468 15.26 -41.42 33.96
C LYS A 468 15.25 -40.41 32.83
N LEU A 469 14.19 -39.61 32.78
CA LEU A 469 14.01 -38.55 31.80
C LEU A 469 13.71 -37.24 32.53
N LYS A 470 14.25 -36.14 32.01
CA LYS A 470 13.97 -34.79 32.51
C LYS A 470 13.16 -34.04 31.47
N VAL A 471 12.04 -33.47 31.87
CA VAL A 471 11.18 -32.63 31.02
C VAL A 471 11.34 -31.19 31.48
N ILE A 472 11.73 -30.32 30.57
CA ILE A 472 11.75 -28.87 30.76
C ILE A 472 10.62 -28.27 29.92
N ALA A 473 9.71 -27.56 30.55
CA ALA A 473 8.61 -26.88 29.87
C ALA A 473 8.19 -25.63 30.65
N ASN A 474 7.32 -24.83 30.04
CA ASN A 474 6.72 -23.67 30.70
C ASN A 474 6.03 -24.04 32.02
N ASP A 475 6.09 -23.14 32.99
CA ASP A 475 5.53 -23.29 34.34
C ASP A 475 4.08 -23.73 34.37
N GLN A 476 3.24 -23.20 33.49
CA GLN A 476 1.83 -23.59 33.41
C GLN A 476 1.67 -25.07 33.03
N ILE A 477 2.50 -25.55 32.10
CA ILE A 477 2.52 -26.95 31.66
C ILE A 477 3.02 -27.85 32.79
N ILE A 478 4.14 -27.50 33.43
CA ILE A 478 4.72 -28.31 34.50
C ILE A 478 3.79 -28.40 35.71
N ASN A 479 3.15 -27.30 36.11
CA ASN A 479 2.22 -27.29 37.24
C ASN A 479 1.01 -28.20 36.97
N LYS A 480 0.50 -28.23 35.74
CA LYS A 480 -0.55 -29.19 35.36
C LYS A 480 -0.03 -30.62 35.33
N LEU A 481 1.15 -30.88 34.76
CA LEU A 481 1.74 -32.23 34.73
C LEU A 481 1.94 -32.82 36.12
N ARG A 482 2.40 -32.03 37.11
CA ARG A 482 2.61 -32.52 38.49
C ARG A 482 1.34 -33.11 39.11
N ASN A 483 0.18 -32.55 38.77
CA ASN A 483 -1.11 -32.96 39.29
C ASN A 483 -1.87 -33.92 38.36
N ASP A 484 -1.32 -34.24 37.19
CA ASP A 484 -1.96 -35.07 36.18
C ASP A 484 -1.82 -36.57 36.47
N SER A 485 -2.94 -37.27 36.63
CA SER A 485 -2.97 -38.72 36.87
C SER A 485 -2.36 -39.52 35.71
N ARG A 486 -2.38 -38.97 34.49
CA ARG A 486 -1.80 -39.59 33.28
C ARG A 486 -0.29 -39.73 33.39
N VAL A 487 0.41 -38.79 34.04
CA VAL A 487 1.86 -38.84 34.27
C VAL A 487 2.21 -40.04 35.15
N LYS A 488 1.53 -40.19 36.30
CA LYS A 488 1.74 -41.31 37.22
C LYS A 488 1.46 -42.66 36.55
N ARG A 489 0.44 -42.73 35.69
CA ARG A 489 0.14 -43.93 34.90
C ARG A 489 1.24 -44.24 33.88
N LEU A 490 1.77 -43.21 33.21
CA LEU A 490 2.86 -43.35 32.24
C LEU A 490 4.14 -43.86 32.92
N GLU A 491 4.53 -43.27 34.05
CA GLU A 491 5.70 -43.69 34.85
C GLU A 491 5.62 -45.16 35.25
N ARG A 492 4.45 -45.62 35.74
CA ARG A 492 4.22 -47.02 36.11
C ARG A 492 4.27 -47.96 34.92
N ASN A 493 3.58 -47.62 33.83
CA ASN A 493 3.45 -48.51 32.67
C ASN A 493 4.77 -48.72 31.91
N LEU A 494 5.65 -47.71 31.93
CA LEU A 494 6.94 -47.76 31.22
C LEU A 494 8.13 -48.00 32.14
N ASP A 495 7.92 -48.13 33.45
CA ASP A 495 8.97 -48.22 34.47
C ASP A 495 10.03 -47.09 34.32
N ILE A 496 9.53 -45.85 34.25
CA ILE A 496 10.34 -44.62 34.11
C ILE A 496 10.08 -43.65 35.26
N ARG A 497 11.05 -42.77 35.50
CA ARG A 497 10.98 -41.65 36.46
C ARG A 497 11.19 -40.33 35.73
N LEU A 498 10.22 -39.43 35.88
CA LEU A 498 10.23 -38.11 35.26
C LEU A 498 10.66 -37.04 36.25
N ARG A 499 11.68 -36.26 35.87
CA ARG A 499 12.04 -35.02 36.56
C ARG A 499 11.43 -33.86 35.80
N LEU A 500 10.45 -33.19 36.41
CA LEU A 500 9.80 -32.04 35.82
C LEU A 500 10.51 -30.75 36.27
N GLN A 501 10.95 -29.93 35.31
CA GLN A 501 11.63 -28.67 35.55
C GLN A 501 10.92 -27.53 34.83
N ASN A 502 10.75 -26.43 35.54
CA ASN A 502 10.11 -25.20 35.09
C ASN A 502 11.11 -24.35 34.29
N ASN A 503 10.63 -23.71 33.22
CA ASN A 503 11.32 -22.64 32.51
C ASN A 503 10.30 -21.63 31.97
N VAL A 504 10.26 -20.43 32.55
CA VAL A 504 9.29 -19.38 32.22
C VAL A 504 9.53 -18.79 30.83
N ASP A 505 10.77 -18.85 30.34
CA ASP A 505 11.16 -18.27 29.06
C ASP A 505 10.77 -19.15 27.86
N LEU A 506 10.34 -20.40 28.10
CA LEU A 506 9.83 -21.28 27.05
C LEU A 506 8.40 -20.91 26.65
N HIS A 507 8.15 -20.94 25.35
CA HIS A 507 6.81 -20.87 24.78
C HIS A 507 5.93 -22.00 25.36
N LEU A 508 4.62 -21.76 25.54
CA LEU A 508 3.72 -22.76 26.13
C LEU A 508 3.66 -24.06 25.32
N GLU A 509 3.77 -23.96 23.99
CA GLU A 509 3.77 -25.12 23.08
C GLU A 509 5.10 -25.87 23.07
N ASP A 510 6.17 -25.27 23.60
CA ASP A 510 7.52 -25.83 23.57
C ASP A 510 7.85 -26.60 24.85
N PHE A 511 8.51 -27.73 24.67
CA PHE A 511 9.06 -28.51 25.76
C PHE A 511 10.26 -29.32 25.27
N HIS A 512 11.22 -29.53 26.16
CA HIS A 512 12.45 -30.27 25.88
C HIS A 512 12.54 -31.49 26.80
N ILE A 513 12.99 -32.61 26.26
CA ILE A 513 13.17 -33.86 27.00
C ILE A 513 14.65 -34.22 26.97
N TYR A 514 15.23 -34.46 28.14
CA TYR A 514 16.63 -34.83 28.32
C TYR A 514 16.74 -36.22 28.95
N ASP A 515 17.84 -36.92 28.65
CA ASP A 515 18.19 -38.15 29.33
C ASP A 515 18.87 -37.93 30.69
N ASP A 516 19.35 -39.02 31.30
CA ASP A 516 20.04 -39.03 32.59
C ASP A 516 21.45 -38.41 32.55
N ARG A 517 21.94 -38.03 31.37
CA ARG A 517 23.23 -37.37 31.14
C ARG A 517 23.06 -35.92 30.67
N ASP A 518 21.86 -35.36 30.82
CA ASP A 518 21.48 -34.02 30.34
C ASP A 518 21.68 -33.84 28.83
N LYS A 519 21.67 -34.93 28.05
CA LYS A 519 21.64 -34.84 26.59
C LYS A 519 20.19 -34.68 26.13
N GLU A 520 19.94 -33.65 25.33
CA GLU A 520 18.62 -33.43 24.76
C GLU A 520 18.26 -34.55 23.78
N ILE A 521 17.05 -35.07 23.93
CA ILE A 521 16.47 -36.08 23.07
C ILE A 521 15.58 -35.35 22.07
N SER A 522 16.16 -34.92 20.96
CA SER A 522 15.40 -34.32 19.85
C SER A 522 14.49 -35.39 19.25
N LEU A 523 13.18 -35.15 19.38
CA LEU A 523 12.14 -35.92 18.73
C LEU A 523 11.66 -35.08 17.56
N ASN A 524 12.18 -35.34 16.36
CA ASN A 524 11.61 -34.76 15.15
C ASN A 524 10.19 -35.32 15.02
N TRP A 525 9.20 -34.44 15.00
CA TRP A 525 7.84 -34.75 14.57
C TRP A 525 7.65 -34.16 13.19
#